data_AF-A0A1J5QDP1-F1
#
_entry.id   AF-A0A1J5QDP1-F1
#
_cell.length_a   1.000
_cell.length_b   1.000
_cell.length_c   1.000
_cell.angle_alpha   90.00
_cell.angle_beta   90.00
_cell.angle_gamma   90.00
#
_symmetry.space_group_name_H-M   'P 1'
#
loop_
_entity.id
_entity.type
_entity.pdbx_description
1 polymer ?
#
loop_
_entity_poly.entity_id
_entity_poly.type
_entity_poly.pdbx_seq_one_letter_code
_entity_poly.pdbx_strand_id
1 'polypeptide(L)' 'MDLLHRCQRILRSAARLGTRLPPERQRALDLLAAIDAGGVPLIAGRINDIARQLGLEVSVKAPMDETIARIRVCARSWQ' A
#
# COMPACT_ATOMS: atom_id res chain seq x y z
N MET A 1 5.27 1.33 39.44
CA MET A 1 4.47 2.02 38.42
C MET A 1 5.12 3.37 38.20
N ASP A 2 5.95 3.51 37.17
CA ASP A 2 6.20 4.77 36.46
C ASP A 2 7.15 4.54 35.28
N LEU A 3 6.89 5.32 34.24
CA LEU A 3 7.61 5.52 32.98
C LEU A 3 8.89 4.71 32.70
N LEU A 4 8.81 3.77 31.76
CA LEU A 4 9.90 3.45 30.84
C LEU A 4 9.44 3.63 29.39
N HIS A 5 9.44 4.90 28.97
CA HIS A 5 9.52 5.31 27.57
C HIS A 5 10.85 4.86 26.96
N ARG A 6 10.88 3.74 26.22
CA ARG A 6 11.68 3.54 24.98
C ARG A 6 11.56 2.10 24.47
N CYS A 7 10.48 1.78 23.76
CA CYS A 7 10.53 0.65 22.83
C CYS A 7 11.18 1.12 21.52
N GLN A 8 12.51 1.20 21.55
CA GLN A 8 13.34 1.19 20.36
C GLN A 8 13.07 -0.11 19.59
N ARG A 9 12.67 -0.01 18.31
CA ARG A 9 12.96 -1.08 17.35
C ARG A 9 12.97 -0.54 15.92
N ILE A 10 14.11 0.04 15.59
CA ILE A 10 14.59 0.19 14.22
C ILE A 10 14.71 -1.23 13.59
N LEU A 11 14.13 -1.37 12.41
CA LEU A 11 14.47 -2.29 11.30
C LEU A 11 14.90 -3.73 11.64
N ARG A 12 13.98 -4.67 11.45
CA ARG A 12 14.24 -6.08 11.05
C ARG A 12 13.00 -6.51 10.24
N SER A 13 13.09 -7.04 9.03
CA SER A 13 14.09 -7.98 8.54
C SER A 13 14.09 -8.01 7.01
N ALA A 14 15.27 -8.11 6.44
CA ALA A 14 15.49 -8.64 5.10
C ALA A 14 14.96 -10.08 5.04
N ALA A 15 13.75 -10.27 4.50
CA ALA A 15 13.27 -11.57 4.11
C ALA A 15 13.54 -11.76 2.60
N ARG A 16 14.75 -12.25 2.34
CA ARG A 16 15.12 -13.19 1.27
C ARG A 16 15.05 -12.68 -0.18
N LEU A 17 16.13 -12.91 -0.92
CA LEU A 17 16.27 -12.69 -2.36
C LEU A 17 15.22 -13.52 -3.11
N GLY A 18 14.13 -12.89 -3.54
CA GLY A 18 13.08 -13.51 -4.34
C GLY A 18 12.16 -12.42 -4.84
N THR A 19 12.41 -11.97 -6.08
CA THR A 19 11.61 -10.97 -6.83
C THR A 19 11.07 -9.82 -5.98
N ARG A 20 11.90 -8.82 -5.66
CA ARG A 20 11.35 -7.53 -5.22
C ARG A 20 10.60 -6.96 -6.41
N LEU A 21 9.28 -7.13 -6.42
CA LEU A 21 8.41 -6.28 -7.21
C LEU A 21 8.85 -4.82 -6.95
N PRO A 22 8.86 -3.95 -7.98
CA PRO A 22 9.13 -2.54 -7.79
C PRO A 22 8.38 -1.99 -6.56
N PRO A 23 8.99 -1.11 -5.73
CA PRO A 23 8.45 -0.70 -4.43
C PRO A 23 6.99 -0.22 -4.45
N GLU A 24 6.52 0.31 -5.57
CA GLU A 24 5.15 0.72 -5.84
C GLU A 24 4.18 -0.47 -5.98
N ARG A 25 4.59 -1.56 -6.63
CA ARG A 25 3.77 -2.78 -6.77
C ARG A 25 3.60 -3.49 -5.44
N GLN A 26 4.66 -3.59 -4.65
CA GLN A 26 4.56 -4.17 -3.29
C GLN A 26 3.61 -3.33 -2.41
N ARG A 27 3.74 -2.00 -2.44
CA ARG A 27 2.82 -1.11 -1.71
C ARG A 27 1.36 -1.27 -2.15
N ALA A 28 1.12 -1.50 -3.44
CA ALA A 28 -0.21 -1.78 -3.96
C ALA A 28 -0.78 -3.10 -3.41
N LEU A 29 0.02 -4.17 -3.40
CA LEU A 29 -0.38 -5.46 -2.85
C LEU A 29 -0.65 -5.38 -1.34
N ASP A 30 0.21 -4.70 -0.59
CA ASP A 30 0.02 -4.50 0.87
C ASP A 30 -1.27 -3.72 1.17
N LEU A 31 -1.56 -2.67 0.37
CA LEU A 31 -2.80 -1.92 0.47
C LEU A 31 -4.03 -2.81 0.22
N LEU A 32 -4.02 -3.59 -0.87
CA LEU A 32 -5.14 -4.46 -1.22
C LEU A 32 -5.35 -5.54 -0.15
N ALA A 33 -4.28 -6.17 0.32
CA ALA A 33 -4.35 -7.18 1.38
C ALA A 33 -4.93 -6.61 2.69
N ALA A 34 -4.56 -5.38 3.06
CA ALA A 34 -5.13 -4.71 4.22
C ALA A 34 -6.64 -4.42 4.05
N ILE A 35 -7.07 -4.00 2.86
CA ILE A 35 -8.48 -3.75 2.54
C ILE A 35 -9.28 -5.05 2.55
N ASP A 36 -8.76 -6.10 1.93
CA ASP A 36 -9.41 -7.41 1.87
C ASP A 36 -9.53 -8.05 3.26
N ALA A 37 -8.64 -7.71 4.19
CA ALA A 37 -8.74 -8.06 5.61
C ALA A 37 -9.75 -7.20 6.41
N GLY A 38 -10.47 -6.28 5.76
CA GLY A 38 -11.45 -5.38 6.39
C GLY A 38 -10.87 -4.06 6.89
N GLY A 39 -9.61 -3.75 6.58
CA GLY A 39 -8.98 -2.46 6.89
C GLY A 39 -9.50 -1.33 6.00
N VAL A 40 -9.67 -0.13 6.56
CA VAL A 40 -10.06 1.06 5.81
C VAL A 40 -8.86 2.00 5.68
N PRO A 41 -8.51 2.47 4.47
CA PRO A 41 -7.40 3.40 4.30
C PRO A 41 -7.66 4.72 5.03
N LEU A 42 -6.74 5.13 5.90
CA LEU A 42 -6.88 6.34 6.71
C LEU A 42 -6.85 7.64 5.88
N ILE A 43 -6.27 7.64 4.67
CA ILE A 43 -6.04 8.86 3.88
C ILE A 43 -6.14 8.57 2.37
N ALA A 44 -7.13 9.17 1.67
CA ALA A 44 -7.32 9.04 0.21
C ALA A 44 -6.06 9.40 -0.58
N GLY A 45 -5.35 10.44 -0.13
CA GLY A 45 -4.11 10.90 -0.75
C GLY A 45 -3.07 9.78 -0.91
N ARG A 46 -2.93 8.88 0.06
CA ARG A 46 -1.99 7.75 -0.05
C ARG A 46 -2.38 6.75 -1.14
N ILE A 47 -3.67 6.47 -1.30
CA ILE A 47 -4.17 5.57 -2.35
C ILE A 47 -3.88 6.19 -3.72
N ASN A 48 -4.18 7.47 -3.89
CA ASN A 48 -3.94 8.19 -5.15
C ASN A 48 -2.44 8.26 -5.49
N ASP A 49 -1.58 8.43 -4.49
CA ASP A 49 -0.13 8.44 -4.67
C ASP A 49 0.40 7.08 -5.14
N ILE A 50 -0.09 5.99 -4.56
CA ILE A 50 0.23 4.63 -5.01
C ILE A 50 -0.23 4.45 -6.45
N ALA A 51 -1.48 4.82 -6.77
CA ALA A 51 -1.99 4.70 -8.14
C ALA A 51 -1.15 5.47 -9.16
N ARG A 52 -0.73 6.71 -8.85
CA ARG A 52 0.15 7.50 -9.71
C ARG A 52 1.53 6.88 -9.88
N GLN A 53 2.11 6.33 -8.80
CA GLN A 53 3.39 5.62 -8.86
C GLN A 53 3.31 4.35 -9.70
N LEU A 54 2.13 3.72 -9.80
CA LEU A 54 1.86 2.61 -10.73
C LEU A 54 1.63 3.06 -12.18
N GLY A 55 1.66 4.36 -12.46
CA GLY A 55 1.36 4.92 -13.79
C GLY A 55 -0.14 5.03 -14.11
N LEU A 56 -1.01 4.88 -13.12
CA LEU A 56 -2.46 5.06 -13.30
C LEU A 56 -2.81 6.54 -13.24
N GLU A 57 -3.62 6.99 -14.20
CA GLU A 57 -4.21 8.32 -14.14
C GLU A 57 -5.37 8.34 -13.13
N VAL A 58 -5.27 9.19 -12.11
CA VAL A 58 -6.30 9.35 -11.08
C VAL A 58 -6.50 10.83 -10.72
N SER A 59 -7.76 11.25 -10.70
CA SER A 59 -8.14 12.59 -10.24
C SER A 59 -7.96 12.69 -8.73
N VAL A 60 -7.56 13.88 -8.23
CA VAL A 60 -7.55 14.17 -6.80
C VAL A 60 -8.95 14.03 -6.18
N LYS A 61 -10.00 14.21 -7.00
CA LYS A 61 -11.41 14.08 -6.61
C LYS A 61 -12.00 12.69 -6.89
N ALA A 62 -11.19 11.75 -7.39
CA ALA A 62 -11.68 10.40 -7.67
C ALA A 62 -12.19 9.74 -6.37
N PRO A 63 -13.37 9.08 -6.40
CA PRO A 63 -13.81 8.25 -5.29
C PRO A 63 -12.76 7.20 -4.92
N MET A 64 -12.52 7.00 -3.62
CA MET A 64 -11.49 6.05 -3.15
C MET A 64 -11.70 4.64 -3.71
N ASP A 65 -12.95 4.15 -3.70
CA ASP A 65 -13.29 2.81 -4.18
C ASP A 65 -12.98 2.63 -5.66
N GLU A 66 -13.16 3.69 -6.47
CA GLU A 66 -12.79 3.68 -7.88
C GLU A 66 -11.27 3.54 -8.04
N THR A 67 -10.49 4.31 -7.28
CA THR A 67 -9.02 4.19 -7.28
C THR A 67 -8.56 2.80 -6.84
N ILE A 68 -9.16 2.25 -5.78
CA ILE A 68 -8.87 0.89 -5.29
C ILE A 68 -9.18 -0.15 -6.37
N ALA A 69 -10.32 -0.02 -7.05
CA ALA A 69 -10.68 -0.91 -8.15
C ALA A 69 -9.67 -0.85 -9.31
N ARG A 70 -9.20 0.34 -9.69
CA ARG A 70 -8.15 0.52 -10.71
C ARG A 70 -6.84 -0.15 -10.30
N ILE A 71 -6.41 0.04 -9.05
CA ILE A 71 -5.22 -0.63 -8.49
C ILE A 71 -5.39 -2.15 -8.55
N ARG A 72 -6.56 -2.68 -8.19
CA ARG A 72 -6.84 -4.13 -8.22
C ARG A 72 -6.81 -4.69 -9.64
N VAL A 73 -7.32 -3.96 -10.64
CA VAL A 73 -7.21 -4.34 -12.06
C VAL A 73 -5.74 -4.38 -12.51
N CYS A 74 -4.98 -3.32 -12.19
CA CYS A 74 -3.56 -3.24 -12.49
C CYS A 74 -2.76 -4.39 -11.85
N ALA A 75 -3.05 -4.72 -10.59
CA ALA A 75 -2.37 -5.81 -9.89
C ALA A 75 -2.64 -7.19 -10.52
N ARG A 76 -3.84 -7.42 -11.08
CA ARG A 76 -4.16 -8.67 -11.80
C ARG A 76 -3.36 -8.86 -13.09
N SER A 77 -2.87 -7.79 -13.73
CA SER A 77 -2.03 -7.92 -14.93
C SER A 77 -0.56 -8.26 -14.63
N TRP A 78 -0.19 -8.40 -13.35
CA TRP A 78 1.14 -8.86 -12.93
C TRP A 78 1.25 -10.37 -12.70
N GLN A 79 0.15 -11.10 -12.87
CA GLN A 79 0.12 -12.57 -12.88
C GLN A 79 0.73 -13.09 -14.18
#